data_AF-A0A6G3MIP5-F1
#
_entry.id   AF-A0A6G3MIP5-F1
#
_cell.length_a   1.000
_cell.length_b   1.000
_cell.length_c   1.000
_cell.angle_alpha   90.00
_cell.angle_beta   90.00
_cell.angle_gamma   90.00
#
_symmetry.space_group_name_H-M   'P 1'
#
loop_
_entity.id
_entity.type
_entity.pdbx_description
1 polymer ?
#
loop_
_entity_poly.entity_id
_entity_poly.type
_entity_poly.pdbx_seq_one_letter_code
_entity_poly.pdbx_strand_id
1 'polypeptide(L)'
;FITEKYWDTVQYGTIPIVMGYSKNISDLISDSFINVFDFPNPKSLAIYLEYLSKHETEYSRYHQWRKLYSAHNYKIDSCELLSAITKALNNPITEDPTLHVLGDQSRCLSIENMKNQLLKT
;
A
#
# COMPACT_ATOMS: atom_id res chain seq x y z
N PHE A 1 2.56 -10.18 1.83
CA PHE A 1 2.90 -8.76 1.82
C PHE A 1 1.76 -8.02 1.13
N ILE A 2 1.01 -7.23 1.90
CA ILE A 2 -0.06 -6.34 1.41
C ILE A 2 0.50 -4.92 1.41
N THR A 3 0.15 -4.12 0.41
CA THR A 3 0.64 -2.74 0.24
C THR A 3 -0.52 -1.80 -0.09
N GLU A 4 -0.22 -0.52 -0.29
CA GLU A 4 -1.18 0.51 -0.71
C GLU A 4 -2.03 0.09 -1.91
N LYS A 5 -1.47 -0.69 -2.84
CA LYS A 5 -2.12 -1.11 -4.09
C LYS A 5 -3.53 -1.66 -3.91
N TYR A 6 -3.72 -2.52 -2.90
CA TYR A 6 -5.05 -3.06 -2.59
C TYR A 6 -5.97 -1.94 -2.06
N TRP A 7 -5.51 -1.18 -1.07
CA TRP A 7 -6.29 -0.13 -0.43
C TRP A 7 -6.71 0.96 -1.41
N ASP A 8 -5.82 1.35 -2.32
CA ASP A 8 -6.09 2.33 -3.38
C ASP A 8 -7.20 1.83 -4.31
N THR A 9 -7.10 0.59 -4.81
CA THR A 9 -8.13 0.02 -5.71
C THR A 9 -9.52 -0.04 -5.07
N VAL A 10 -9.57 -0.36 -3.78
CA VAL A 10 -10.79 -0.39 -2.95
C VAL A 10 -11.37 1.03 -2.80
N GLN A 11 -10.51 2.04 -2.58
CA GLN A 11 -10.92 3.45 -2.51
C GLN A 11 -11.50 3.95 -3.84
N TYR A 12 -10.90 3.59 -4.98
CA TYR A 12 -11.34 4.02 -6.31
C TYR A 12 -12.64 3.37 -6.82
N GLY A 13 -13.25 2.47 -6.06
CA GLY A 13 -14.51 1.86 -6.48
C GLY A 13 -14.35 0.61 -7.36
N THR A 14 -13.13 0.11 -7.55
CA THR A 14 -12.85 -1.05 -8.41
C THR A 14 -12.77 -2.35 -7.62
N ILE A 15 -12.81 -3.48 -8.32
CA ILE A 15 -12.55 -4.81 -7.73
C ILE A 15 -11.04 -5.10 -7.87
N PRO A 16 -10.29 -5.22 -6.76
CA PRO A 16 -8.88 -5.57 -6.79
C PRO A 16 -8.68 -7.01 -7.30
N ILE A 17 -7.78 -7.18 -8.28
CA ILE A 17 -7.27 -8.49 -8.68
C ILE A 17 -5.91 -8.67 -8.00
N VAL A 18 -5.84 -9.55 -7.01
CA VAL A 18 -4.66 -9.72 -6.16
C VAL A 18 -3.95 -11.04 -6.45
N MET A 19 -2.64 -11.05 -6.26
CA MET A 19 -1.83 -12.27 -6.32
C MET A 19 -1.28 -12.55 -4.92
N GLY A 20 -2.12 -13.12 -4.05
CA GLY A 20 -1.81 -13.28 -2.63
C GLY A 20 -1.92 -14.72 -2.16
N TYR A 21 -0.86 -15.24 -1.53
CA TYR A 21 -0.92 -16.51 -0.79
C TYR A 21 -1.65 -16.35 0.55
N SER A 22 -2.23 -17.43 1.11
CA SER A 22 -3.19 -17.36 2.24
C SER A 22 -2.77 -16.47 3.42
N LYS A 23 -1.51 -16.52 3.85
CA LYS A 23 -0.98 -15.67 4.94
C LYS A 23 -0.97 -14.17 4.62
N ASN A 24 -1.02 -13.82 3.34
CA ASN A 24 -0.94 -12.46 2.83
C ASN A 24 -2.31 -11.86 2.52
N ILE A 25 -3.40 -12.60 2.69
CA ILE A 25 -4.75 -12.11 2.35
C ILE A 25 -5.72 -12.15 3.53
N SER A 26 -5.27 -12.61 4.71
CA SER A 26 -6.07 -12.63 5.94
C SER A 26 -6.53 -11.26 6.39
N ASP A 27 -5.75 -10.22 6.06
CA ASP A 27 -6.00 -8.85 6.52
C ASP A 27 -6.79 -8.03 5.48
N LEU A 28 -7.12 -8.63 4.33
CA LEU A 28 -7.97 -8.01 3.31
C LEU A 28 -9.43 -8.11 3.72
N ILE A 29 -10.25 -7.17 3.24
CA ILE A 29 -11.68 -7.20 3.48
C ILE A 29 -12.26 -8.43 2.76
N SER A 30 -12.97 -9.29 3.49
CA SER A 30 -13.62 -10.47 2.90
C SER A 30 -14.53 -10.10 1.74
N ASP A 31 -14.57 -10.96 0.72
CA ASP A 31 -15.46 -10.82 -0.44
C ASP A 31 -15.30 -9.48 -1.20
N SER A 32 -14.14 -8.82 -1.09
CA SER A 32 -13.87 -7.54 -1.75
C SER A 32 -12.93 -7.62 -2.95
N PHE A 33 -12.27 -8.76 -3.18
CA PHE A 33 -11.21 -8.95 -4.16
C PHE A 33 -11.31 -10.30 -4.87
N ILE A 34 -10.60 -10.42 -5.99
CA ILE A 34 -10.43 -11.67 -6.72
C ILE A 34 -8.97 -12.11 -6.57
N ASN A 35 -8.72 -13.30 -6.03
CA ASN A 35 -7.37 -13.85 -5.94
C ASN A 35 -7.05 -14.67 -7.20
N VAL A 36 -5.93 -14.36 -7.86
CA VAL A 36 -5.48 -15.09 -9.04
C VAL A 36 -5.26 -16.57 -8.74
N PHE A 37 -4.84 -16.91 -7.51
CA PHE A 37 -4.57 -18.30 -7.11
C PHE A 37 -5.82 -19.14 -6.84
N ASP A 38 -7.01 -18.55 -6.85
CA ASP A 38 -8.28 -19.30 -6.78
C ASP A 38 -8.63 -19.94 -8.15
N PHE A 39 -7.90 -19.58 -9.21
CA PHE A 39 -8.09 -20.09 -10.56
C PHE A 39 -6.97 -21.05 -10.96
N PRO A 40 -7.28 -22.14 -11.68
CA PRO A 40 -6.27 -23.13 -12.06
C PRO A 40 -5.26 -22.61 -13.09
N ASN A 41 -5.60 -21.54 -13.84
CA ASN A 41 -4.74 -20.90 -14.83
C ASN A 41 -5.28 -19.51 -15.22
N PRO A 42 -4.46 -18.67 -15.88
CA PRO A 42 -4.88 -17.33 -16.31
C PRO A 42 -6.08 -17.31 -17.27
N LYS A 43 -6.27 -18.35 -18.09
CA LYS A 43 -7.41 -18.43 -19.02
C LYS A 43 -8.73 -18.58 -18.25
N SER A 44 -8.75 -19.39 -17.19
CA SER A 44 -9.92 -19.52 -16.31
C SER A 44 -10.27 -18.20 -15.61
N LEU A 45 -9.27 -17.45 -15.15
CA LEU A 45 -9.48 -16.10 -14.61
C LEU A 45 -10.07 -15.16 -15.67
N ALA A 46 -9.53 -15.14 -16.89
CA ALA A 46 -10.03 -14.29 -17.97
C ALA A 46 -11.51 -14.59 -18.31
N ILE A 47 -11.88 -15.88 -18.39
CA ILE A 47 -13.27 -16.31 -18.60
C ILE A 47 -14.17 -15.82 -17.46
N TYR A 48 -13.71 -15.92 -16.21
CA TYR A 48 -14.46 -15.44 -15.06
C TYR A 48 -14.65 -13.92 -15.07
N LEU A 49 -13.61 -13.16 -15.44
CA LEU A 49 -13.70 -11.70 -15.54
C LEU A 49 -14.67 -11.25 -16.65
N GLU A 50 -14.70 -11.94 -17.79
CA GLU A 50 -15.68 -11.68 -18.86
C GLU A 50 -17.11 -12.02 -18.42
N TYR A 51 -17.29 -13.11 -17.68
CA TYR A 51 -18.57 -13.41 -17.05
C TYR A 51 -18.97 -12.29 -16.09
N LEU A 52 -18.09 -11.89 -15.18
CA LEU A 52 -18.36 -10.89 -14.16
C LEU A 52 -18.73 -9.53 -14.77
N SER A 53 -18.06 -9.12 -15.85
CA SER A 53 -18.37 -7.85 -16.55
C SER A 53 -19.76 -7.81 -17.17
N LYS A 54 -20.41 -8.97 -17.36
CA LYS A 54 -21.76 -9.09 -17.94
C LYS A 54 -22.84 -9.37 -16.88
N HIS A 55 -22.47 -9.56 -15.61
CA HIS A 55 -23.39 -9.94 -14.53
C HIS A 55 -23.30 -8.93 -13.38
N GLU A 56 -24.09 -7.86 -13.48
CA GLU A 56 -24.09 -6.75 -12.51
C GLU A 56 -24.36 -7.21 -11.08
N THR A 57 -25.24 -8.18 -10.88
CA THR A 57 -25.54 -8.73 -9.54
C THR A 57 -24.32 -9.36 -8.91
N GLU A 58 -23.57 -10.19 -9.65
CA GLU A 58 -22.34 -10.81 -9.14
C GLU A 58 -21.23 -9.79 -8.94
N TYR A 59 -21.07 -8.84 -9.87
CA TYR A 59 -20.13 -7.72 -9.73
C TYR A 59 -20.41 -6.92 -8.44
N SER A 60 -21.67 -6.61 -8.18
CA SER A 60 -22.08 -5.81 -7.01
C SER A 60 -21.83 -6.52 -5.67
N ARG A 61 -21.70 -7.86 -5.65
CA ARG A 61 -21.36 -8.61 -4.43
C ARG A 61 -20.00 -8.19 -3.87
N TYR A 62 -19.03 -7.90 -4.75
CA TYR A 62 -17.69 -7.43 -4.37
C TYR A 62 -17.66 -6.04 -3.72
N HIS A 63 -18.80 -5.35 -3.66
CA HIS A 63 -18.93 -4.05 -3.03
C HIS A 63 -19.83 -4.06 -1.79
N GLN A 64 -20.37 -5.22 -1.36
CA GLN A 64 -21.25 -5.31 -0.20
C GLN A 64 -20.57 -4.91 1.11
N TRP A 65 -19.26 -5.13 1.22
CA TRP A 65 -18.46 -4.73 2.37
C TRP A 65 -18.55 -3.22 2.66
N ARG A 66 -18.89 -2.37 1.67
CA ARG A 66 -19.07 -0.91 1.85
C ARG A 66 -20.25 -0.56 2.76
N LYS A 67 -21.13 -1.52 3.06
CA LYS A 67 -22.21 -1.37 4.05
C LYS A 67 -21.68 -1.41 5.48
N LEU A 68 -20.51 -2.01 5.69
CA LEU A 68 -19.89 -2.24 6.99
C LEU A 68 -18.65 -1.37 7.21
N TYR A 69 -17.95 -1.01 6.13
CA TYR A 69 -16.71 -0.26 6.19
C TYR A 69 -16.73 0.95 5.24
N SER A 70 -16.04 2.02 5.65
CA SER A 70 -15.81 3.20 4.84
C SER A 70 -14.32 3.33 4.51
N ALA A 71 -13.99 3.34 3.22
CA ALA A 71 -12.64 3.60 2.77
C ALA A 71 -12.33 5.10 2.92
N HIS A 72 -11.39 5.44 3.79
CA HIS A 72 -10.96 6.82 3.99
C HIS A 72 -9.66 7.08 3.26
N ASN A 73 -9.64 8.14 2.45
CA ASN A 73 -8.40 8.65 1.89
C ASN A 73 -7.71 9.44 2.99
N TYR A 74 -6.65 8.87 3.56
CA TYR A 74 -5.78 9.62 4.45
C TYR A 74 -4.95 10.60 3.61
N LYS A 75 -5.50 11.80 3.39
CA LYS A 75 -4.73 12.90 2.82
C LYS A 75 -3.80 13.40 3.91
N ILE A 76 -2.51 13.28 3.69
CA ILE A 76 -1.52 13.98 4.51
C ILE A 76 -1.72 15.47 4.26
N ASP A 77 -2.11 16.20 5.30
CA ASP A 77 -2.09 17.66 5.24
C ASP A 77 -0.63 18.11 5.20
N SER A 78 -0.20 18.59 4.03
CA SER A 78 1.17 19.04 3.82
C SER A 78 1.54 20.23 4.72
N CYS A 79 0.56 21.07 5.09
CA CYS A 79 0.78 22.18 5.99
C CYS A 79 0.94 21.71 7.44
N GLU A 80 0.14 20.73 7.86
CA GLU A 80 0.29 20.10 9.18
C GLU A 80 1.65 19.39 9.30
N LEU A 81 2.03 18.63 8.27
CA LEU A 81 3.34 17.98 8.21
C LEU A 81 4.48 19.01 8.25
N LEU A 82 4.40 20.06 7.42
CA LEU A 82 5.41 21.12 7.40
C LEU A 82 5.49 21.84 8.75
N SER A 83 4.36 22.10 9.40
CA SER A 83 4.30 22.70 10.74
C SER A 83 4.98 21.81 11.77
N ALA A 84 4.69 20.50 11.75
CA ALA A 84 5.32 19.53 12.64
C ALA A 84 6.84 19.45 12.43
N ILE A 85 7.30 19.40 11.18
CA ILE A 85 8.72 19.42 10.82
C ILE A 85 9.38 20.71 11.31
N THR A 86 8.78 21.87 11.00
CA THR A 86 9.33 23.17 11.38
C THR A 86 9.43 23.31 12.91
N LYS A 87 8.43 22.83 13.65
CA LYS A 87 8.45 22.78 15.11
C LYS A 87 9.53 21.85 15.66
N ALA A 88 9.75 20.71 15.01
CA ALA A 88 10.80 19.76 15.40
C ALA A 88 12.20 20.35 15.17
N LEU A 89 12.42 21.02 14.04
CA LEU A 89 13.69 21.68 13.70
C LEU A 89 13.99 22.90 14.58
N ASN A 90 12.95 23.63 15.01
CA ASN A 90 13.11 24.81 15.88
C ASN A 90 13.30 24.44 17.37
N ASN A 91 13.01 23.19 17.75
CA ASN A 91 13.43 22.66 19.04
C ASN A 91 14.87 22.15 18.91
N PRO A 92 15.72 22.29 19.94
CA PRO A 92 17.07 21.73 19.93
C PRO A 92 17.00 20.21 20.09
N ILE A 93 16.51 19.52 19.06
CA ILE A 93 16.75 18.10 18.86
C ILE A 93 18.12 18.04 18.18
N THR A 94 19.04 17.25 18.74
CA THR A 94 20.25 16.88 18.01
C THR A 94 19.81 16.14 16.76
N GLU A 95 19.83 16.82 15.61
CA GLU A 95 19.67 16.15 14.31
C GLU A 95 20.65 14.98 14.26
N ASP A 96 20.15 13.81 13.85
CA ASP A 96 21.02 12.67 13.63
C ASP A 96 21.99 13.02 12.48
N PRO A 97 23.30 13.13 12.75
CA PRO A 97 24.28 13.50 11.73
C PRO A 97 24.34 12.49 10.57
N THR A 98 23.83 11.27 10.77
CA THR A 98 23.72 10.22 9.74
C THR A 98 22.79 10.64 8.61
N LEU A 99 21.75 11.44 8.88
CA LEU A 99 20.77 11.86 7.87
C LEU A 99 21.42 12.76 6.80
N HIS A 100 22.31 13.67 7.22
CA HIS A 100 23.09 14.51 6.32
C HIS A 100 24.05 13.71 5.45
N VAL A 101 24.63 12.63 5.99
CA VAL A 101 25.53 11.73 5.23
C VAL A 101 24.77 10.92 4.19
N LEU A 102 23.54 10.49 4.48
CA LEU A 102 22.68 9.77 3.54
C LEU A 102 22.05 10.68 2.47
N GLY A 103 21.74 11.93 2.84
CA GLY A 103 21.16 12.94 1.96
C GLY A 103 22.17 13.64 1.03
N ASP A 104 23.48 13.48 1.28
CA ASP A 104 24.53 14.05 0.45
C ASP A 104 24.61 13.35 -0.92
N GLN A 105 23.92 13.92 -1.90
CA GLN A 105 23.88 13.43 -3.28
C GLN A 105 25.24 13.48 -3.99
N SER A 106 26.25 14.15 -3.41
CA SER A 106 27.62 14.12 -3.94
C SER A 106 28.39 12.85 -3.58
N ARG A 107 27.84 12.01 -2.69
CA ARG A 107 28.45 10.76 -2.25
C ARG A 107 27.69 9.54 -2.78
N CYS A 108 28.37 8.68 -3.54
CA CYS A 108 27.89 7.34 -3.81
C CYS A 108 28.20 6.42 -2.62
N LEU A 109 27.18 6.01 -1.88
CA LEU A 109 27.32 5.02 -0.81
C LEU A 109 27.10 3.61 -1.35
N SER A 110 28.08 2.72 -1.15
CA SER A 110 27.90 1.29 -1.40
C SER A 110 26.95 0.68 -0.35
N ILE A 111 26.38 -0.50 -0.64
CA ILE A 111 25.51 -1.23 0.31
C ILE A 111 26.22 -1.48 1.64
N GLU A 112 27.53 -1.78 1.59
CA GLU A 112 28.34 -2.02 2.79
C GLU A 112 28.56 -0.73 3.60
N ASN A 113 28.80 0.39 2.91
CA ASN A 113 28.93 1.70 3.55
C ASN A 113 27.61 2.16 4.18
N MET A 114 26.47 1.94 3.54
CA MET A 114 25.15 2.24 4.09
C MET A 114 24.88 1.45 5.39
N LYS A 115 25.18 0.15 5.40
CA LYS A 115 25.00 -0.69 6.60
C LYS A 115 25.82 -0.16 7.78
N ASN A 116 27.07 0.21 7.54
CA ASN A 116 27.96 0.74 8.58
C ASN A 116 27.56 2.13 9.10
N GLN A 117 26.78 2.90 8.34
CA GLN A 117 26.24 4.19 8.79
C GLN A 117 24.95 4.01 9.60
N LEU A 118 24.07 3.09 9.20
CA LEU A 118 22.77 2.87 9.84
C LEU A 118 22.84 2.03 11.13
N LEU A 119 23.91 1.26 11.33
CA LEU A 119 24.06 0.34 12.48
C LEU A 119 24.99 0.89 13.59
N LYS A 120 25.42 2.15 13.50
CA LYS A 120 26.15 2.84 14.57
C LYS A 120 25.17 3.38 15.62
N THR A 121 24.54 2.48 16.37
CA THR A 121 23.79 2.77 17.61
C THR A 121 24.35 1.92 18.72
#